data_AF-A0AAV4P6L3-F1
#
_entry.id   AF-A0AAV4P6L3-F1
#
_cell.length_a   1.000
_cell.length_b   1.000
_cell.length_c   1.000
_cell.angle_alpha   90.00
_cell.angle_beta   90.00
_cell.angle_gamma   90.00
#
_symmetry.space_group_name_H-M   'P 1'
#
loop_
_entity.id
_entity.type
_entity.pdbx_description
1 polymer ?
#
loop_
_entity_poly.entity_id
_entity_poly.type
_entity_poly.pdbx_seq_one_letter_code
_entity_poly.pdbx_strand_id
1 'polypeptide(L)'
;MIFFKRKKLQSSEFQDVLRELGLDIVKIEETTTLVLQECLQYTSTAKMAPSWNILENILVQGPDFLTNIGPINAVKMDLFVSHQEIRLCLHPSCIKLPTMKIEHYANSEQLRTTSLINIEEKCHVLPSMKQGNVVAITKSPKTTGVFKDYLEIQKHWKDMYGYALPNVPEEYVWYFSVTFWNPNAPPYTYPFDSKLIL
;
A
#
# COMPACT_ATOMS: atom_id res chain seq x y z
N MET A 1 -17.62 -2.20 -5.46
CA MET A 1 -18.25 -3.21 -6.32
C MET A 1 -18.77 -4.32 -5.43
N ILE A 2 -20.00 -4.79 -5.62
CA ILE A 2 -20.62 -5.82 -4.76
C ILE A 2 -21.13 -6.94 -5.66
N PHE A 3 -20.75 -8.19 -5.36
CA PHE A 3 -21.31 -9.36 -6.03
C PHE A 3 -22.49 -9.89 -5.26
N PHE A 4 -23.59 -10.14 -5.96
CA PHE A 4 -24.76 -10.79 -5.40
C PHE A 4 -25.44 -11.63 -6.46
N LYS A 5 -26.16 -12.66 -6.03
CA LYS A 5 -27.05 -13.39 -6.93
C LYS A 5 -28.16 -12.45 -7.38
N ARG A 6 -28.47 -12.40 -8.68
CA ARG A 6 -29.51 -11.52 -9.25
C ARG A 6 -30.84 -11.53 -8.49
N LYS A 7 -31.22 -12.68 -7.92
CA LYS A 7 -32.42 -12.83 -7.08
C LYS A 7 -32.41 -11.97 -5.81
N LYS A 8 -31.24 -11.67 -5.22
CA LYS A 8 -31.11 -10.80 -4.04
C LYS A 8 -31.37 -9.32 -4.35
N LEU A 9 -31.26 -8.88 -5.61
CA LEU A 9 -31.55 -7.49 -5.97
C LEU A 9 -33.00 -7.11 -5.63
N GLN A 10 -33.93 -8.07 -5.71
CA GLN A 10 -35.35 -7.85 -5.45
C GLN A 10 -35.76 -8.09 -3.99
N SER A 11 -34.84 -8.52 -3.11
CA SER A 11 -35.18 -8.72 -1.70
C SER A 11 -35.34 -7.39 -0.99
N SER A 12 -36.38 -7.25 -0.17
CA SER A 12 -36.61 -6.08 0.68
C SER A 12 -35.43 -5.83 1.61
N GLU A 13 -34.88 -6.87 2.22
CA GLU A 13 -33.71 -6.80 3.10
C GLU A 13 -32.51 -6.09 2.44
N PHE A 14 -32.19 -6.43 1.19
CA PHE A 14 -31.09 -5.77 0.48
C PHE A 14 -31.38 -4.31 0.15
N GLN A 15 -32.62 -3.98 -0.21
CA GLN A 15 -33.03 -2.60 -0.48
C GLN A 15 -33.04 -1.74 0.79
N ASP A 16 -33.40 -2.34 1.93
CA ASP A 16 -33.35 -1.68 3.24
C ASP A 16 -31.91 -1.33 3.62
N VAL A 17 -30.97 -2.27 3.47
CA VAL A 17 -29.53 -2.02 3.71
C VAL A 17 -28.97 -0.91 2.81
N LEU A 18 -29.33 -0.90 1.52
CA LEU A 18 -28.89 0.16 0.61
C LEU A 18 -29.41 1.54 1.06
N ARG A 19 -30.66 1.62 1.49
CA ARG A 19 -31.26 2.85 2.02
C ARG A 19 -30.61 3.31 3.33
N GLU A 20 -30.36 2.39 4.25
CA GLU A 20 -29.67 2.69 5.51
C GLU A 20 -28.26 3.23 5.28
N LEU A 21 -27.55 2.70 4.27
CA LEU A 21 -26.21 3.15 3.91
C LEU A 21 -26.20 4.37 2.97
N GLY A 22 -27.37 4.87 2.53
CA GLY A 22 -27.47 5.97 1.58
C GLY A 22 -26.82 5.68 0.23
N LEU A 23 -26.92 4.43 -0.25
CA LEU A 23 -26.28 3.97 -1.48
C LEU A 23 -27.27 3.82 -2.63
N ASP A 24 -26.93 4.38 -3.78
CA ASP A 24 -27.69 4.23 -5.02
C ASP A 24 -27.02 3.22 -5.98
N ILE A 25 -27.83 2.40 -6.63
CA ILE A 25 -27.36 1.47 -7.66
C ILE A 25 -27.18 2.22 -8.98
N VAL A 26 -25.94 2.55 -9.31
CA VAL A 26 -25.60 3.27 -10.54
C VAL A 26 -25.63 2.34 -11.77
N LYS A 27 -25.16 1.10 -11.62
CA LYS A 27 -25.02 0.15 -12.74
C LYS A 27 -25.11 -1.29 -12.25
N ILE A 28 -25.73 -2.15 -13.06
CA ILE A 28 -25.76 -3.60 -12.87
C ILE A 28 -25.15 -4.23 -14.11
N GLU A 29 -24.14 -5.07 -13.90
CA GLU A 29 -23.44 -5.79 -14.97
C GLU A 29 -23.32 -7.27 -14.63
N GLU A 30 -23.22 -8.09 -15.67
CA GLU A 30 -22.87 -9.49 -15.48
C GLU A 30 -21.41 -9.61 -15.03
N THR A 31 -21.17 -10.48 -14.06
CA THR A 31 -19.82 -10.70 -13.53
C THR A 31 -19.00 -11.52 -14.51
N THR A 32 -17.91 -10.94 -15.00
CA THR A 32 -16.90 -11.68 -15.77
C THR A 32 -15.95 -12.43 -14.84
N THR A 33 -15.30 -13.48 -15.34
CA THR A 33 -14.28 -14.22 -14.59
C THR A 33 -13.11 -13.32 -14.18
N LEU A 34 -12.73 -12.36 -15.03
CA LEU A 34 -11.68 -11.39 -14.74
C LEU A 34 -12.02 -10.52 -13.53
N VAL A 35 -13.21 -9.92 -13.51
CA VAL A 35 -13.67 -9.05 -12.42
C VAL A 35 -13.79 -9.84 -11.11
N LEU A 36 -14.28 -11.09 -11.18
CA LEU A 36 -14.33 -11.97 -10.01
C LEU A 36 -12.92 -12.32 -9.50
N GLN A 37 -11.96 -12.60 -10.39
CA GLN A 37 -10.58 -12.89 -10.04
C GLN A 37 -9.93 -11.70 -9.31
N GLU A 38 -10.02 -10.50 -9.87
CA GLU A 38 -9.46 -9.28 -9.27
C GLU A 38 -10.03 -9.02 -7.88
N CYS A 39 -11.35 -9.18 -7.73
CA CYS A 39 -12.00 -8.97 -6.44
C CYS A 39 -11.67 -10.04 -5.41
N LEU A 40 -11.54 -11.30 -5.83
CA LEU A 40 -11.08 -12.38 -4.95
C LEU A 40 -9.64 -12.16 -4.53
N GLN A 41 -8.77 -11.73 -5.44
CA GLN A 41 -7.38 -11.38 -5.13
C GLN A 41 -7.35 -10.26 -4.08
N TYR A 42 -8.04 -9.15 -4.34
CA TYR A 42 -8.13 -8.01 -3.42
C TYR A 42 -8.70 -8.40 -2.06
N THR A 43 -9.81 -9.15 -2.04
CA THR A 43 -10.46 -9.57 -0.79
C THR A 43 -9.55 -10.50 0.01
N SER A 44 -8.85 -11.42 -0.65
CA SER A 44 -7.94 -12.35 0.00
C SER A 44 -6.76 -11.61 0.61
N THR A 45 -6.10 -10.73 -0.15
CA THR A 45 -4.95 -9.95 0.37
C THR A 45 -5.38 -9.03 1.52
N ALA A 46 -6.52 -8.34 1.40
CA ALA A 46 -7.04 -7.48 2.45
C ALA A 46 -7.38 -8.25 3.74
N LYS A 47 -7.97 -9.44 3.64
CA LYS A 47 -8.32 -10.26 4.82
C LYS A 47 -7.12 -10.88 5.51
N MET A 48 -6.03 -11.11 4.78
CA MET A 48 -4.82 -11.69 5.37
C MET A 48 -3.95 -10.65 6.05
N ALA A 49 -4.06 -9.38 5.66
CA ALA A 49 -3.40 -8.30 6.38
C ALA A 49 -3.99 -8.14 7.80
N PRO A 50 -3.16 -7.80 8.81
CA PRO A 50 -1.73 -7.51 8.72
C PRO A 50 -0.84 -8.76 8.90
N SER A 51 -1.40 -9.96 9.07
CA SER A 51 -0.65 -11.20 9.27
C SER A 51 0.16 -11.61 8.04
N TRP A 52 -0.32 -11.27 6.85
CA TRP A 52 0.39 -11.38 5.58
C TRP A 52 0.16 -10.12 4.75
N ASN A 53 1.24 -9.38 4.46
CA ASN A 53 1.18 -8.09 3.79
C ASN A 53 1.62 -8.22 2.33
N ILE A 54 0.88 -7.60 1.42
CA ILE A 54 1.22 -7.62 -0.01
C ILE A 54 2.47 -6.78 -0.27
N LEU A 55 3.44 -7.35 -0.97
CA LEU A 55 4.61 -6.66 -1.51
C LEU A 55 4.73 -7.10 -2.97
N GLU A 56 4.51 -6.18 -3.90
CA GLU A 56 4.39 -6.46 -5.33
C GLU A 56 3.35 -7.58 -5.59
N ASN A 57 3.81 -8.80 -5.87
CA ASN A 57 3.01 -9.99 -6.13
C ASN A 57 3.20 -11.12 -5.10
N ILE A 58 3.87 -10.84 -3.98
CA ILE A 58 4.11 -11.79 -2.89
C ILE A 58 3.50 -11.32 -1.58
N LEU A 59 3.14 -12.26 -0.72
CA LEU A 59 2.66 -12.02 0.63
C LEU A 59 3.80 -12.23 1.62
N VAL A 60 4.10 -11.22 2.43
CA VAL A 60 5.19 -11.23 3.41
C VAL A 60 4.62 -11.40 4.81
N GLN A 61 5.19 -12.33 5.59
CA GLN A 61 4.67 -12.68 6.90
C GLN A 61 4.88 -11.57 7.95
N GLY A 62 3.82 -11.30 8.71
CA GLY A 62 3.84 -10.57 9.97
C GLY A 62 3.53 -9.06 9.83
N PRO A 63 2.90 -8.46 10.86
CA PRO A 63 2.59 -7.03 10.88
C PRO A 63 3.86 -6.16 10.89
N ASP A 64 4.94 -6.67 11.48
CA ASP A 64 6.19 -5.94 11.72
C ASP A 64 7.26 -6.22 10.64
N PHE A 65 6.88 -6.72 9.47
CA PHE A 65 7.84 -7.10 8.42
C PHE A 65 8.75 -5.94 7.97
N LEU A 66 8.26 -4.69 8.08
CA LEU A 66 9.05 -3.47 7.81
C LEU A 66 10.20 -3.28 8.79
N THR A 67 10.15 -3.82 10.02
CA THR A 67 11.24 -3.68 11.01
C THR A 67 12.15 -4.91 11.08
N ASN A 68 11.78 -6.03 10.46
CA ASN A 68 12.54 -7.28 10.50
C ASN A 68 13.86 -7.24 9.70
N ILE A 69 15.01 -7.39 10.36
CA ILE A 69 16.35 -7.29 9.72
C ILE A 69 16.76 -8.61 9.02
N GLY A 70 16.12 -9.72 9.38
CA GLY A 70 16.44 -11.06 8.92
C GLY A 70 15.63 -11.50 7.69
N PRO A 71 15.83 -12.76 7.26
CA PRO A 71 14.96 -13.40 6.28
C PRO A 71 13.53 -13.51 6.81
N ILE A 72 12.56 -13.26 5.95
CA ILE A 72 11.12 -13.24 6.25
C ILE A 72 10.44 -14.26 5.35
N ASN A 73 9.56 -15.08 5.93
CA ASN A 73 8.75 -16.00 5.14
C ASN A 73 7.86 -15.20 4.21
N ALA A 74 7.78 -15.65 2.96
CA ALA A 74 6.91 -15.09 1.96
C ALA A 74 6.20 -16.20 1.19
N VAL A 75 5.06 -15.86 0.58
CA VAL A 75 4.31 -16.78 -0.27
C VAL A 75 3.84 -16.01 -1.49
N LYS A 76 4.18 -16.49 -2.70
CA LYS A 76 3.52 -16.02 -3.91
C LYS A 76 2.15 -16.71 -4.00
N MET A 77 1.09 -15.91 -4.11
CA MET A 77 -0.28 -16.39 -4.23
C MET A 77 -0.82 -16.07 -5.62
N ASP A 78 -1.02 -17.10 -6.43
CA ASP A 78 -1.62 -16.97 -7.76
C ASP A 78 -3.07 -17.49 -7.72
N LEU A 79 -4.04 -16.62 -8.01
CA LEU A 79 -5.46 -16.93 -8.02
C LEU A 79 -5.97 -16.92 -9.47
N PHE A 80 -6.57 -18.03 -9.90
CA PHE A 80 -7.12 -18.19 -11.23
C PHE A 80 -8.62 -18.48 -11.17
N VAL A 81 -9.41 -17.71 -11.91
CA VAL A 81 -10.86 -17.93 -12.03
C VAL A 81 -11.20 -18.30 -13.47
N SER A 82 -11.89 -19.43 -13.61
CA SER A 82 -12.53 -19.85 -14.86
C SER A 82 -14.03 -20.00 -14.64
N HIS A 83 -14.77 -20.34 -15.70
CA HIS A 83 -16.19 -20.67 -15.58
C HIS A 83 -16.46 -21.98 -14.83
N GLN A 84 -15.46 -22.86 -14.68
CA GLN A 84 -15.62 -24.19 -14.11
C GLN A 84 -15.05 -24.28 -12.68
N GLU A 85 -13.94 -23.60 -12.42
CA GLU A 85 -13.20 -23.71 -11.17
C GLU A 85 -12.50 -22.41 -10.79
N ILE A 86 -12.22 -22.31 -9.49
CA ILE A 86 -11.32 -21.32 -8.90
C ILE A 86 -10.12 -22.10 -8.37
N ARG A 87 -8.90 -21.74 -8.82
CA ARG A 87 -7.66 -22.35 -8.38
C ARG A 87 -6.82 -21.36 -7.59
N LEU A 88 -6.25 -21.85 -6.50
CA LEU A 88 -5.32 -21.12 -5.65
C LEU A 88 -3.99 -21.87 -5.65
N CYS A 89 -2.94 -21.24 -6.17
CA CYS A 89 -1.58 -21.77 -6.15
C CYS A 89 -0.73 -20.98 -5.17
N LEU A 90 -0.01 -21.68 -4.30
CA LEU A 90 0.86 -21.07 -3.29
C LEU A 90 2.31 -21.53 -3.52
N HIS A 91 3.21 -20.58 -3.68
CA HIS A 91 4.64 -20.85 -3.81
C HIS A 91 5.38 -20.28 -2.60
N PRO A 92 5.85 -21.12 -1.66
CA PRO A 92 6.59 -20.65 -0.50
C PRO A 92 7.95 -20.09 -0.93
N SER A 93 8.34 -18.98 -0.32
CA SER A 93 9.62 -18.33 -0.55
C SER A 93 10.12 -17.67 0.74
N CYS A 94 11.32 -17.12 0.67
CA CYS A 94 11.91 -16.34 1.75
C CYS A 94 12.57 -15.11 1.15
N ILE A 95 12.28 -13.94 1.71
CA ILE A 95 12.82 -12.68 1.23
C ILE A 95 13.64 -11.99 2.33
N LYS A 96 14.54 -11.11 1.92
CA LYS A 96 15.19 -10.16 2.82
C LYS A 96 15.05 -8.78 2.23
N LEU A 97 14.39 -7.89 2.95
CA LEU A 97 14.23 -6.52 2.52
C LEU A 97 15.50 -5.72 2.86
N PRO A 98 16.05 -4.95 1.89
CA PRO A 98 17.16 -4.05 2.19
C PRO A 98 16.73 -3.03 3.24
N THR A 99 17.69 -2.57 4.05
CA THR A 99 17.49 -1.49 5.02
C THR A 99 18.24 -0.28 4.50
N MET A 100 17.49 0.72 4.03
CA MET A 100 18.04 2.01 3.65
C MET A 100 18.17 2.90 4.88
N LYS A 101 19.27 3.65 4.93
CA LYS A 101 19.48 4.67 5.94
C LYS A 101 19.35 6.04 5.30
N ILE A 102 18.91 7.03 6.06
CA ILE A 102 18.73 8.39 5.53
C ILE A 102 20.07 9.01 5.10
N GLU A 103 21.15 8.58 5.75
CA GLU A 103 22.52 8.98 5.43
C GLU A 103 22.98 8.50 4.04
N HIS A 104 22.26 7.57 3.40
CA HIS A 104 22.50 7.20 2.02
C HIS A 104 22.02 8.28 1.03
N TYR A 105 21.09 9.15 1.45
CA TYR A 105 20.51 10.20 0.61
C TYR A 105 21.03 11.61 0.93
N ALA A 106 21.37 11.87 2.20
CA ALA A 106 21.83 13.17 2.65
C ALA A 106 22.88 13.04 3.74
N ASN A 107 23.87 13.94 3.74
CA ASN A 107 24.91 13.92 4.77
C ASN A 107 24.38 14.44 6.12
N SER A 108 25.05 14.08 7.21
CA SER A 108 24.63 14.43 8.58
C SER A 108 24.53 15.94 8.82
N GLU A 109 25.37 16.74 8.16
CA GLU A 109 25.31 18.20 8.28
C GLU A 109 24.03 18.78 7.65
N GLN A 110 23.65 18.30 6.46
CA GLN A 110 22.40 18.69 5.79
C GLN A 110 21.18 18.32 6.63
N LEU A 111 21.16 17.11 7.20
CA LEU A 111 20.07 16.63 8.04
C LEU A 111 19.89 17.44 9.34
N ARG A 112 20.97 18.03 9.85
CA ARG A 112 20.94 18.90 11.04
C ARG A 112 20.52 20.33 10.72
N THR A 113 20.98 20.87 9.59
CA THR A 113 20.90 22.31 9.29
C THR A 113 19.73 22.69 8.40
N THR A 114 19.21 21.76 7.59
CA THR A 114 18.17 22.06 6.60
C THR A 114 16.88 21.30 6.88
N SER A 115 15.75 21.98 6.70
CA SER A 115 14.40 21.39 6.80
C SER A 115 13.91 20.80 5.47
N LEU A 116 14.58 21.15 4.37
CA LEU A 116 14.31 20.70 3.00
C LEU A 116 15.65 20.43 2.30
N ILE A 117 15.81 19.22 1.76
CA ILE A 117 16.98 18.80 1.00
C ILE A 117 16.47 18.34 -0.37
N ASN A 118 16.89 19.02 -1.44
CA ASN A 118 16.58 18.59 -2.80
C ASN A 118 17.61 17.56 -3.24
N ILE A 119 17.15 16.45 -3.78
CA ILE A 119 17.97 15.33 -4.27
C ILE A 119 17.37 14.79 -5.56
N GLU A 120 18.10 13.93 -6.27
CA GLU A 120 17.56 13.23 -7.44
C GLU A 120 18.09 11.80 -7.44
N GLU A 121 17.45 10.95 -6.63
CA GLU A 121 17.86 9.56 -6.44
C GLU A 121 16.74 8.60 -6.84
N LYS A 122 17.10 7.53 -7.55
CA LYS A 122 16.14 6.50 -7.94
C LYS A 122 15.76 5.67 -6.72
N CYS A 123 14.49 5.28 -6.64
CA CYS A 123 13.99 4.41 -5.59
C CYS A 123 12.86 3.50 -6.07
N HIS A 124 12.59 2.43 -5.32
CA HIS A 124 11.41 1.58 -5.45
C HIS A 124 10.52 1.77 -4.23
N VAL A 125 9.22 1.95 -4.47
CA VAL A 125 8.29 2.32 -3.41
C VAL A 125 7.25 1.23 -3.14
N LEU A 126 7.12 0.85 -1.87
CA LEU A 126 6.12 -0.10 -1.41
C LEU A 126 4.68 0.45 -1.50
N PRO A 127 3.65 -0.44 -1.54
CA PRO A 127 3.76 -1.90 -1.69
C PRO A 127 4.09 -2.33 -3.12
N SER A 128 3.94 -1.45 -4.11
CA SER A 128 3.96 -1.81 -5.53
C SER A 128 5.34 -2.07 -6.14
N MET A 129 6.41 -1.73 -5.41
CA MET A 129 7.80 -1.74 -5.91
C MET A 129 7.98 -0.92 -7.20
N LYS A 130 7.10 0.08 -7.44
CA LYS A 130 7.24 0.96 -8.60
C LYS A 130 8.48 1.82 -8.47
N GLN A 131 9.26 1.90 -9.54
CA GLN A 131 10.40 2.80 -9.62
C GLN A 131 9.91 4.25 -9.68
N GLY A 132 10.47 5.10 -8.83
CA GLY A 132 10.29 6.54 -8.81
C GLY A 132 11.63 7.25 -8.58
N ASN A 133 11.57 8.57 -8.47
CA ASN A 133 12.71 9.41 -8.12
C ASN A 133 12.37 10.21 -6.86
N VAL A 134 13.23 10.12 -5.85
CA VAL A 134 13.17 11.00 -4.69
C VAL A 134 13.69 12.36 -5.13
N VAL A 135 12.82 13.38 -5.06
CA VAL A 135 13.14 14.76 -5.46
C VAL A 135 13.43 15.67 -4.27
N ALA A 136 12.92 15.32 -3.09
CA ALA A 136 13.14 16.09 -1.87
C ALA A 136 12.97 15.25 -0.59
N ILE A 137 13.69 15.64 0.45
CA ILE A 137 13.58 15.13 1.81
C ILE A 137 13.21 16.29 2.74
N THR A 138 12.23 16.09 3.62
CA THR A 138 11.67 17.14 4.50
C THR A 138 11.34 16.63 5.89
N LYS A 139 11.24 17.52 6.89
CA LYS A 139 10.76 17.19 8.25
C LYS A 139 9.25 17.39 8.46
N SER A 140 8.52 17.74 7.41
CA SER A 140 7.08 17.99 7.49
C SER A 140 6.39 17.39 6.27
N PRO A 141 5.24 16.71 6.42
CA PRO A 141 4.50 16.13 5.31
C PRO A 141 3.88 17.20 4.38
N LYS A 142 3.89 18.47 4.80
CA LYS A 142 3.14 19.58 4.18
C LYS A 142 3.62 20.02 2.80
N THR A 143 4.67 19.42 2.23
CA THR A 143 5.14 19.79 0.88
C THR A 143 4.13 19.46 -0.23
N THR A 144 3.20 18.52 -0.02
CA THR A 144 2.23 18.08 -1.06
C THR A 144 0.76 18.26 -0.68
N GLY A 145 0.44 18.57 0.59
CA GLY A 145 -0.89 18.99 1.04
C GLY A 145 -1.93 17.89 1.27
N VAL A 146 -1.62 16.60 1.04
CA VAL A 146 -2.60 15.49 1.19
C VAL A 146 -2.75 15.02 2.63
N PHE A 147 -1.66 15.02 3.41
CA PHE A 147 -1.64 14.56 4.80
C PHE A 147 -1.22 15.71 5.74
N LYS A 148 -1.91 15.84 6.87
CA LYS A 148 -1.63 16.87 7.87
C LYS A 148 -0.47 16.52 8.79
N ASP A 149 -0.39 15.25 9.18
CA ASP A 149 0.54 14.72 10.18
C ASP A 149 0.92 13.26 9.87
N TYR A 150 1.85 12.71 10.65
CA TYR A 150 2.26 11.32 10.52
C TYR A 150 1.11 10.32 10.80
N LEU A 151 0.20 10.65 11.70
CA LEU A 151 -0.90 9.76 12.09
C LEU A 151 -1.88 9.52 10.94
N GLU A 152 -2.22 10.57 10.18
CA GLU A 152 -3.02 10.45 8.96
C GLU A 152 -2.34 9.54 7.92
N ILE A 153 -1.01 9.59 7.80
CA ILE A 153 -0.23 8.68 6.95
C ILE A 153 -0.31 7.25 7.47
N GLN A 154 -0.06 7.01 8.76
CA GLN A 154 -0.17 5.66 9.34
C GLN A 154 -1.56 5.05 9.10
N LYS A 155 -2.61 5.84 9.30
CA LYS A 155 -3.99 5.42 9.03
C LYS A 155 -4.20 5.10 7.56
N HIS A 156 -3.74 5.97 6.65
CA HIS A 156 -3.84 5.73 5.22
C HIS A 156 -3.17 4.42 4.81
N TRP A 157 -1.94 4.16 5.28
CA TRP A 157 -1.21 2.94 4.95
C TRP A 157 -1.87 1.68 5.51
N LYS A 158 -2.40 1.76 6.73
CA LYS A 158 -3.16 0.68 7.34
C LYS A 158 -4.45 0.40 6.58
N ASP A 159 -5.21 1.44 6.25
CA ASP A 159 -6.53 1.30 5.61
C ASP A 159 -6.40 0.86 4.14
N MET A 160 -5.40 1.37 3.41
CA MET A 160 -5.19 1.08 1.99
C MET A 160 -4.42 -0.20 1.72
N TYR A 161 -3.41 -0.50 2.54
CA TYR A 161 -2.45 -1.57 2.27
C TYR A 161 -2.34 -2.60 3.40
N GLY A 162 -2.95 -2.34 4.55
CA GLY A 162 -2.82 -3.18 5.74
C GLY A 162 -1.48 -3.01 6.48
N TYR A 163 -0.64 -2.06 6.05
CA TYR A 163 0.70 -1.87 6.58
C TYR A 163 0.66 -1.16 7.93
N ALA A 164 1.26 -1.78 8.94
CA ALA A 164 1.51 -1.14 10.23
C ALA A 164 2.84 -0.38 10.15
N LEU A 165 2.77 0.94 10.00
CA LEU A 165 3.96 1.80 10.07
C LEU A 165 4.45 1.93 11.53
N PRO A 166 5.75 2.12 11.77
CA PRO A 166 6.30 2.27 13.12
C PRO A 166 5.65 3.42 13.90
N ASN A 167 5.47 3.24 15.20
CA ASN A 167 5.00 4.31 16.07
C ASN A 167 6.19 5.16 16.56
N VAL A 168 6.59 6.13 15.74
CA VAL A 168 7.67 7.07 16.03
C VAL A 168 7.11 8.48 16.25
N PRO A 169 7.68 9.29 17.17
CA PRO A 169 7.26 10.68 17.32
C PRO A 169 7.51 11.47 16.04
N GLU A 170 6.55 12.32 15.66
CA GLU A 170 6.55 13.05 14.37
C GLU A 170 7.82 13.89 14.15
N GLU A 171 8.41 14.42 15.22
CA GLU A 171 9.66 15.20 15.20
C GLU A 171 10.90 14.41 14.71
N TYR A 172 10.82 13.07 14.73
CA TYR A 172 11.88 12.19 14.24
C TYR A 172 11.56 11.60 12.85
N VAL A 173 10.41 11.94 12.27
CA VAL A 173 10.00 11.44 10.96
C VAL A 173 10.51 12.36 9.86
N TRP A 174 11.26 11.78 8.94
CA TRP A 174 11.58 12.42 7.67
C TRP A 174 10.58 12.00 6.62
N TYR A 175 10.36 12.83 5.62
CA TYR A 175 9.41 12.60 4.54
C TYR A 175 10.08 12.79 3.19
N PHE A 176 9.86 11.82 2.31
CA PHE A 176 10.40 11.78 0.97
C PHE A 176 9.30 12.21 0.01
N SER A 177 9.64 13.14 -0.87
CA SER A 177 8.80 13.51 -2.00
C SER A 177 9.26 12.70 -3.20
N VAL A 178 8.40 11.83 -3.71
CA VAL A 178 8.73 10.91 -4.81
C VAL A 178 7.90 11.25 -6.03
N THR A 179 8.55 11.45 -7.17
CA THR A 179 7.90 11.56 -8.48
C THR A 179 7.98 10.24 -9.22
N PHE A 180 6.95 9.95 -10.01
CA PHE A 180 6.91 8.78 -10.89
C PHE A 180 6.99 9.23 -12.35
N TRP A 181 6.84 8.29 -13.28
CA TRP A 181 6.95 8.47 -14.74
C TRP A 181 6.25 9.71 -15.35
N ASN A 182 5.26 10.30 -14.68
CA ASN A 182 4.65 11.56 -15.08
C ASN A 182 5.34 12.75 -14.37
N PRO A 183 6.25 13.49 -15.03
CA PRO A 183 6.98 14.60 -14.42
C PRO A 183 6.09 15.80 -14.05
N ASN A 184 4.89 15.89 -14.63
CA ASN A 184 3.94 16.97 -14.33
C ASN A 184 2.98 16.62 -13.19
N ALA A 185 3.02 15.39 -12.67
CA ALA A 185 2.24 15.01 -11.50
C ALA A 185 2.89 15.58 -10.23
N PRO A 186 2.11 16.04 -9.24
CA PRO A 186 2.67 16.43 -7.95
C PRO A 186 3.42 15.25 -7.33
N PRO A 187 4.54 15.50 -6.64
CA PRO A 187 5.23 14.45 -5.89
C PRO A 187 4.30 13.82 -4.85
N TYR A 188 4.53 12.55 -4.56
CA TYR A 188 3.85 11.82 -3.49
C TYR A 188 4.71 11.85 -2.23
N THR A 189 4.07 12.02 -1.07
CA THR A 189 4.75 12.05 0.22
C THR A 189 4.79 10.66 0.84
N TYR A 190 6.00 10.20 1.16
CA TYR A 190 6.26 8.95 1.83
C TYR A 190 7.02 9.21 3.13
N PRO A 191 6.64 8.61 4.27
CA PRO A 191 7.48 8.69 5.45
C PRO A 191 8.76 7.89 5.21
N PHE A 192 9.87 8.40 5.73
CA PHE A 192 11.12 7.65 5.77
C PHE A 192 10.96 6.53 6.78
N ASP A 193 10.70 5.36 6.23
CA ASP A 193 10.96 4.09 6.87
C ASP A 193 12.03 3.42 6.03
N SER A 194 13.00 2.80 6.71
CA SER A 194 14.13 2.11 6.12
C SER A 194 13.79 1.10 5.02
N LYS A 195 12.51 0.71 4.89
CA LYS A 195 12.07 -0.29 3.91
C LYS A 195 10.93 0.14 2.99
N LEU A 196 10.32 1.30 3.20
CA LEU A 196 9.25 1.79 2.32
C LEU A 196 9.77 2.30 0.98
N ILE A 197 11.04 2.74 0.97
CA ILE A 197 11.76 3.31 -0.16
C ILE A 197 13.10 2.60 -0.26
N LEU A 198 13.34 1.89 -1.37
CA LEU A 198 14.48 0.99 -1.61
C LEU A 198 15.32 1.37 -2.82
#